data_AF-A0A1W9QH55-F1
#
_entry.id   AF-A0A1W9QH55-F1
#
_cell.length_a   1.000
_cell.length_b   1.000
_cell.length_c   1.000
_cell.angle_alpha   90.00
_cell.angle_beta   90.00
_cell.angle_gamma   90.00
#
_symmetry.space_group_name_H-M   'P 1'
#
loop_
_entity.id
_entity.type
_entity.pdbx_description
1 polymer ?
#
loop_
_entity_poly.entity_id
_entity_poly.type
_entity_poly.pdbx_seq_one_letter_code
_entity_poly.pdbx_strand_id
1 'polypeptide(L)'
;MAKKKRLIDFEPGLLVGVDENGLGARLGPLVVTGVRARVSEAGLARLQKGLGKRIRADLDDSKVLVSNKDYRLGEAWARALVERTSGIRPSSPTELFESLSLEARTARDENCPPSALKQCSFSEREAFVSDDELLARIRGHLETLDSQGISLDGVRTYRVCTGELNRLRKLGINRFSADLHGMEKLVLGFLPQDGEKVPFTATCGKVGGMAQYSRFFGPLGGRLHTALCETAAESAYSFPGLGVVSFLRDADASDPLVMMASLVGKYVRELLMGRIARFYLAGDTADLPSGYHDPVTSIFVDQTLPVRRSLAIVDACFERDRELKEAKDEPPLALKSKKKKTTPAPSSGQESLFE
;
A
#
# COMPACT_ATOMS: atom_id res chain seq x y z
N MET A 1 -20.57 6.26 11.76
CA MET A 1 -19.25 6.26 12.45
C MET A 1 -18.82 7.70 12.64
N ALA A 2 -18.41 8.10 13.85
CA ALA A 2 -17.84 9.42 14.08
C ALA A 2 -16.57 9.56 13.23
N LYS A 3 -16.43 10.64 12.46
CA LYS A 3 -15.17 10.96 11.76
C LYS A 3 -14.09 11.03 12.82
N LYS A 4 -13.13 10.10 12.81
CA LYS A 4 -11.93 10.25 13.62
C LYS A 4 -11.22 11.50 13.12
N LYS A 5 -11.12 12.50 13.99
CA LYS A 5 -10.35 13.70 13.73
C LYS A 5 -8.88 13.27 13.65
N ARG A 6 -8.20 13.61 12.56
CA ARG A 6 -6.74 13.43 12.48
C ARG A 6 -6.08 14.23 13.59
N LEU A 7 -4.95 13.74 14.07
CA LEU A 7 -4.15 14.46 15.06
C LEU A 7 -3.36 15.60 14.43
N ILE A 8 -3.17 15.57 13.11
CA ILE A 8 -2.43 16.57 12.34
C ILE A 8 -3.32 17.20 11.29
N ASP A 9 -3.39 18.53 11.32
CA ASP A 9 -4.01 19.32 10.27
C ASP A 9 -3.03 19.49 9.10
N PHE A 10 -3.56 19.50 7.88
CA PHE A 10 -2.76 19.69 6.67
C PHE A 10 -2.95 21.09 6.13
N GLU A 11 -1.94 21.55 5.42
CA GLU A 11 -1.98 22.79 4.64
C GLU A 11 -2.30 22.48 3.17
N PRO A 12 -2.91 23.43 2.43
CA PRO A 12 -2.98 23.37 0.98
C PRO A 12 -1.57 23.21 0.38
N GLY A 13 -1.45 22.49 -0.74
CA GLY A 13 -0.16 22.17 -1.33
C GLY A 13 -0.20 20.83 -2.07
N LEU A 14 0.89 20.07 -1.95
CA LEU A 14 0.99 18.72 -2.50
C LEU A 14 0.58 17.70 -1.46
N LEU A 15 -0.52 17.00 -1.75
CA LEU A 15 -0.99 15.88 -0.95
C LEU A 15 -0.73 14.56 -1.70
N VAL A 16 -0.27 13.56 -0.97
CA VAL A 16 -0.04 12.20 -1.48
C VAL A 16 -0.82 11.21 -0.61
N GLY A 17 -1.57 10.31 -1.24
CA GLY A 17 -2.15 9.14 -0.60
C GLY A 17 -1.45 7.87 -1.08
N VAL A 18 -1.08 6.98 -0.17
CA VAL A 18 -0.37 5.72 -0.47
C VAL A 18 -1.05 4.55 0.23
N ASP A 19 -1.25 3.44 -0.48
CA ASP A 19 -1.82 2.20 0.06
C ASP A 19 -1.15 0.95 -0.53
N GLU A 20 -1.31 -0.19 0.13
CA GLU A 20 -0.78 -1.48 -0.32
C GLU A 20 -1.85 -2.52 -0.66
N ASN A 21 -1.49 -3.44 -1.56
CA ASN A 21 -2.31 -4.58 -1.93
C ASN A 21 -1.46 -5.85 -2.00
N GLY A 22 -2.00 -6.95 -1.48
CA GLY A 22 -1.35 -8.26 -1.54
C GLY A 22 -0.33 -8.52 -0.44
N LEU A 23 -0.35 -7.79 0.69
CA LEU A 23 0.56 -8.00 1.81
C LEU A 23 0.52 -9.44 2.37
N GLY A 24 -0.68 -9.97 2.60
CA GLY A 24 -0.91 -11.32 3.14
C GLY A 24 -1.08 -12.44 2.11
N ALA A 25 -0.78 -12.19 0.84
CA ALA A 25 -0.96 -13.20 -0.21
C ALA A 25 0.12 -14.30 -0.15
N ARG A 26 -0.23 -15.49 -0.64
CA ARG A 26 0.66 -16.65 -0.85
C ARG A 26 1.41 -16.55 -2.18
N LEU A 27 0.71 -16.12 -3.22
CA LEU A 27 1.21 -15.95 -4.58
C LEU A 27 1.15 -14.48 -5.00
N GLY A 28 1.94 -14.16 -6.03
CA GLY A 28 1.94 -12.85 -6.68
C GLY A 28 2.63 -11.74 -5.87
N PRO A 29 2.63 -10.53 -6.43
CA PRO A 29 3.39 -9.40 -5.88
C PRO A 29 2.68 -8.75 -4.70
N LEU A 30 3.48 -8.08 -3.87
CA LEU A 30 3.04 -6.94 -3.08
C LEU A 30 3.08 -5.71 -3.99
N VAL A 31 1.99 -4.97 -4.05
CA VAL A 31 1.87 -3.75 -4.85
C VAL A 31 1.61 -2.60 -3.90
N VAL A 32 2.45 -1.58 -3.91
CA VAL A 32 2.20 -0.32 -3.23
C VAL A 32 1.85 0.70 -4.29
N THR A 33 0.83 1.51 -4.07
CA THR A 33 0.39 2.53 -5.01
C THR A 33 0.29 3.86 -4.31
N GLY A 34 0.67 4.94 -5.01
CA GLY A 34 0.47 6.28 -4.52
C GLY A 34 -0.19 7.17 -5.57
N VAL A 35 -0.99 8.12 -5.09
CA VAL A 35 -1.69 9.13 -5.88
C VAL A 35 -1.33 10.50 -5.30
N ARG A 36 -0.96 11.45 -6.17
CA ARG A 36 -0.61 12.82 -5.81
C ARG A 36 -1.64 13.80 -6.37
N ALA A 37 -1.95 14.81 -5.57
CA ALA A 37 -2.80 15.92 -5.94
C ALA A 37 -2.18 17.26 -5.53
N ARG A 38 -2.37 18.28 -6.37
CA ARG A 38 -2.26 19.69 -5.94
C ARG A 38 -3.60 20.12 -5.38
N VAL A 39 -3.59 20.65 -4.17
CA VAL A 39 -4.80 20.94 -3.42
C VAL A 39 -4.80 22.40 -2.98
N SER A 40 -5.78 23.16 -3.45
CA SER A 40 -6.00 24.54 -3.01
C SER A 40 -6.70 24.59 -1.64
N GLU A 41 -6.85 25.78 -1.05
CA GLU A 41 -7.64 25.95 0.18
C GLU A 41 -9.07 25.39 0.05
N ALA A 42 -9.73 25.67 -1.07
CA ALA A 42 -11.07 25.15 -1.36
C ALA A 42 -11.06 23.61 -1.44
N GLY A 43 -10.03 23.05 -2.08
CA GLY A 43 -9.85 21.60 -2.20
C GLY A 43 -9.62 20.93 -0.84
N LEU A 44 -8.80 21.54 0.01
CA LEU A 44 -8.55 21.03 1.36
C LEU A 44 -9.84 21.06 2.20
N ALA A 45 -10.55 22.18 2.20
CA ALA A 45 -11.84 22.30 2.88
C ALA A 45 -12.85 21.26 2.36
N ARG A 46 -12.80 20.95 1.05
CA ARG A 46 -13.62 19.93 0.42
C ARG A 46 -13.27 18.53 0.92
N LEU A 47 -11.99 18.16 0.95
CA LEU A 47 -11.50 16.87 1.46
C LEU A 47 -11.90 16.67 2.93
N GLN A 48 -11.77 17.70 3.77
CA GLN A 48 -12.17 17.66 5.18
C GLN A 48 -13.68 17.44 5.36
N LYS A 49 -14.51 18.12 4.55
CA LYS A 49 -15.97 17.89 4.50
C LYS A 49 -16.30 16.49 3.97
N GLY A 50 -15.45 15.93 3.11
CA GLY A 50 -15.58 14.61 2.52
C GLY A 50 -16.22 14.66 1.13
N LEU A 51 -15.94 13.66 0.30
CA LEU A 51 -16.40 13.61 -1.09
C LEU A 51 -17.94 13.55 -1.23
N GLY A 52 -18.44 13.99 -2.38
CA GLY A 52 -19.88 13.98 -2.69
C GLY A 52 -20.38 12.55 -2.91
N LYS A 53 -21.67 12.31 -2.65
CA LYS A 53 -22.29 10.97 -2.74
C LYS A 53 -21.99 10.26 -4.06
N ARG A 54 -22.04 11.00 -5.18
CA ARG A 54 -21.80 10.45 -6.53
C ARG A 54 -20.38 9.92 -6.69
N ILE A 55 -19.36 10.69 -6.27
CA ILE A 55 -17.97 10.25 -6.34
C ILE A 55 -17.75 9.09 -5.36
N ARG A 56 -18.31 9.16 -4.16
CA ARG A 56 -18.21 8.08 -3.16
C ARG A 56 -18.75 6.73 -3.63
N ALA A 57 -19.78 6.73 -4.46
CA ALA A 57 -20.31 5.48 -5.02
C ALA A 57 -19.26 4.73 -5.87
N ASP A 58 -18.28 5.46 -6.42
CA ASP A 58 -17.20 4.93 -7.25
C ASP A 58 -15.82 5.07 -6.59
N LEU A 59 -15.73 5.61 -5.36
CA LEU A 59 -14.48 5.85 -4.63
C LEU A 59 -14.72 5.76 -3.11
N ASP A 60 -14.46 4.57 -2.58
CA ASP A 60 -14.58 4.18 -1.18
C ASP A 60 -13.59 3.03 -0.92
N ASP A 61 -13.69 2.39 0.25
CA ASP A 61 -12.89 1.20 0.59
C ASP A 61 -12.91 0.17 -0.57
N SER A 62 -11.72 -0.13 -1.09
CA SER A 62 -11.54 -1.03 -2.24
C SER A 62 -12.04 -2.44 -1.96
N LYS A 63 -12.15 -2.86 -0.69
CA LYS A 63 -12.74 -4.13 -0.27
C LYS A 63 -14.25 -4.19 -0.48
N VAL A 64 -14.91 -3.03 -0.46
CA VAL A 64 -16.37 -2.91 -0.69
C VAL A 64 -16.66 -2.84 -2.19
N LEU A 65 -15.86 -2.08 -2.94
CA LEU A 65 -16.17 -1.74 -4.34
C LEU A 65 -15.58 -2.70 -5.38
N VAL A 66 -14.49 -3.41 -5.03
CA VAL A 66 -13.74 -4.24 -5.98
C VAL A 66 -13.54 -5.64 -5.38
N SER A 67 -13.52 -6.65 -6.23
CA SER A 67 -13.14 -8.02 -5.85
C SER A 67 -12.12 -8.59 -6.84
N ASN A 68 -11.55 -9.75 -6.55
CA ASN A 68 -10.71 -10.48 -7.50
C ASN A 68 -11.49 -10.92 -8.76
N LYS A 69 -12.83 -10.96 -8.70
CA LYS A 69 -13.70 -11.29 -9.83
C LYS A 69 -14.20 -10.07 -10.60
N ASP A 70 -14.25 -8.91 -9.96
CA ASP A 70 -14.66 -7.66 -10.59
C ASP A 70 -13.76 -6.51 -10.13
N TYR A 71 -12.82 -6.15 -11.00
CA TYR A 71 -11.87 -5.05 -10.82
C TYR A 71 -11.99 -3.98 -11.90
N ARG A 72 -13.14 -3.93 -12.59
CA ARG A 72 -13.42 -2.96 -13.65
C ARG A 72 -13.33 -1.52 -13.16
N LEU A 73 -13.81 -1.26 -11.94
CA LEU A 73 -13.73 0.07 -11.33
C LEU A 73 -12.28 0.50 -11.08
N GLY A 74 -11.45 -0.40 -10.54
CA GLY A 74 -10.03 -0.13 -10.32
C GLY A 74 -9.29 0.12 -11.64
N GLU A 75 -9.61 -0.65 -12.68
CA GLU A 75 -9.07 -0.44 -14.04
C GLU A 75 -9.48 0.93 -14.61
N ALA A 76 -10.75 1.32 -14.50
CA ALA A 76 -11.23 2.61 -14.99
C ALA A 76 -10.55 3.79 -14.30
N TRP A 77 -10.37 3.73 -12.97
CA TRP A 77 -9.56 4.70 -12.22
C TRP A 77 -8.11 4.74 -12.69
N ALA A 78 -7.48 3.59 -12.85
CA ALA A 78 -6.10 3.50 -13.31
C ALA A 78 -5.92 4.15 -14.69
N ARG A 79 -6.81 3.83 -15.65
CA ARG A 79 -6.82 4.42 -17.00
C ARG A 79 -7.02 5.94 -16.94
N ALA A 80 -8.07 6.41 -16.27
CA ALA A 80 -8.39 7.83 -16.20
C ALA A 80 -7.28 8.65 -15.51
N LEU A 81 -6.65 8.11 -14.45
CA LEU A 81 -5.53 8.77 -13.77
C LEU A 81 -4.27 8.80 -14.63
N VAL A 82 -3.92 7.73 -15.34
CA VAL A 82 -2.79 7.76 -16.28
C VAL A 82 -3.04 8.78 -17.38
N GLU A 83 -4.23 8.77 -18.00
CA GLU A 83 -4.60 9.75 -19.02
C GLU A 83 -4.46 11.20 -18.52
N ARG A 84 -4.93 11.48 -17.30
CA ARG A 84 -4.84 12.82 -16.70
C ARG A 84 -3.40 13.23 -16.38
N THR A 85 -2.59 12.31 -15.88
CA THR A 85 -1.28 12.63 -15.29
C THR A 85 -0.12 12.55 -16.28
N SER A 86 -0.22 11.74 -17.32
CA SER A 86 0.82 11.61 -18.36
C SER A 86 0.36 12.08 -19.75
N GLY A 87 -0.94 12.31 -19.95
CA GLY A 87 -1.50 12.61 -21.27
C GLY A 87 -1.58 11.39 -22.20
N ILE A 88 -1.13 10.21 -21.75
CA ILE A 88 -1.13 8.97 -22.52
C ILE A 88 -2.47 8.27 -22.34
N ARG A 89 -3.06 7.77 -23.43
CA ARG A 89 -4.22 6.87 -23.40
C ARG A 89 -3.75 5.44 -23.63
N PRO A 90 -3.58 4.63 -22.58
CA PRO A 90 -3.07 3.28 -22.76
C PRO A 90 -4.01 2.45 -23.62
N SER A 91 -3.45 1.78 -24.63
CA SER A 91 -4.15 0.91 -25.57
C SER A 91 -4.24 -0.53 -25.08
N SER A 92 -3.47 -0.89 -24.06
CA SER A 92 -3.45 -2.24 -23.48
C SER A 92 -3.20 -2.23 -21.96
N PRO A 93 -3.59 -3.30 -21.24
CA PRO A 93 -3.24 -3.47 -19.82
C PRO A 93 -1.73 -3.42 -19.55
N THR A 94 -0.89 -3.91 -20.47
CA THR A 94 0.57 -3.79 -20.38
C THR A 94 1.03 -2.34 -20.42
N GLU A 95 0.58 -1.56 -21.40
CA GLU A 95 0.94 -0.14 -21.50
C GLU A 95 0.47 0.67 -20.27
N LEU A 96 -0.71 0.33 -19.75
CA LEU A 96 -1.23 0.92 -18.51
C LEU A 96 -0.34 0.60 -17.31
N PHE A 97 0.04 -0.67 -17.14
CA PHE A 97 0.94 -1.08 -16.05
C PHE A 97 2.32 -0.42 -16.15
N GLU A 98 2.88 -0.30 -17.35
CA GLU A 98 4.15 0.39 -17.56
C GLU A 98 4.04 1.88 -17.21
N SER A 99 2.94 2.53 -17.59
CA SER A 99 2.70 3.96 -17.27
C SER A 99 2.50 4.22 -15.77
N LEU A 100 1.96 3.23 -15.04
CA LEU A 100 1.81 3.28 -13.59
C LEU A 100 3.12 2.98 -12.87
N SER A 101 4.02 2.19 -13.44
CA SER A 101 5.19 1.70 -12.71
C SER A 101 6.16 2.82 -12.34
N LEU A 102 6.58 2.85 -11.07
CA LEU A 102 7.61 3.78 -10.58
C LEU A 102 8.98 3.46 -11.18
N GLU A 103 9.29 2.17 -11.33
CA GLU A 103 10.55 1.69 -11.90
C GLU A 103 10.38 1.34 -13.37
N ALA A 104 11.39 1.62 -14.19
CA ALA A 104 11.41 1.20 -15.60
C ALA A 104 11.48 -0.34 -15.72
N ARG A 105 10.94 -0.88 -16.81
CA ARG A 105 10.94 -2.34 -17.06
C ARG A 105 12.33 -2.96 -16.99
N THR A 106 13.34 -2.29 -17.55
CA THR A 106 14.73 -2.76 -17.53
C THR A 106 15.24 -2.98 -16.10
N ALA A 107 15.02 -2.02 -15.20
CA ALA A 107 15.42 -2.14 -13.79
C ALA A 107 14.65 -3.27 -13.07
N ARG A 108 13.37 -3.46 -13.40
CA ARG A 108 12.54 -4.52 -12.78
C ARG A 108 12.93 -5.93 -13.24
N ASP A 109 13.42 -6.06 -14.47
CA ASP A 109 13.72 -7.35 -15.10
C ASP A 109 15.20 -7.74 -14.93
N GLU A 110 16.10 -6.81 -14.57
CA GLU A 110 17.56 -6.99 -14.46
C GLU A 110 17.97 -8.19 -13.60
N ASN A 111 17.29 -8.41 -12.47
CA ASN A 111 17.58 -9.50 -11.54
C ASN A 111 16.60 -10.68 -11.65
N CYS A 112 15.77 -10.72 -12.70
CA CYS A 112 14.76 -11.77 -12.85
C CYS A 112 15.37 -13.03 -13.49
N PRO A 113 15.21 -14.22 -12.88
CA PRO A 113 15.60 -15.46 -13.53
C PRO A 113 14.88 -15.62 -14.88
N PRO A 114 15.59 -15.94 -15.99
CA PRO A 114 14.96 -16.03 -17.31
C PRO A 114 13.77 -16.98 -17.39
N SER A 115 13.78 -18.09 -16.63
CA SER A 115 12.66 -19.02 -16.58
C SER A 115 11.42 -18.41 -15.93
N ALA A 116 11.59 -17.57 -14.90
CA ALA A 116 10.48 -16.93 -14.17
C ALA A 116 10.00 -15.62 -14.80
N LEU A 117 10.75 -15.01 -15.72
CA LEU A 117 10.35 -13.75 -16.35
C LEU A 117 9.04 -13.88 -17.13
N LYS A 118 8.84 -15.03 -17.80
CA LYS A 118 7.67 -15.27 -18.65
C LYS A 118 6.35 -15.26 -17.87
N GLN A 119 6.28 -15.87 -16.67
CA GLN A 119 5.05 -15.84 -15.86
C GLN A 119 4.62 -14.43 -15.43
N CYS A 120 5.58 -13.50 -15.29
CA CYS A 120 5.32 -12.14 -14.84
C CYS A 120 5.03 -11.16 -15.99
N SER A 121 5.48 -11.49 -17.21
CA SER A 121 5.36 -10.66 -18.42
C SER A 121 4.36 -11.19 -19.44
N PHE A 122 3.77 -12.37 -19.18
CA PHE A 122 2.74 -12.96 -20.02
C PHE A 122 1.55 -12.01 -20.16
N SER A 123 1.29 -11.53 -21.38
CA SER A 123 0.23 -10.55 -21.67
C SER A 123 -0.68 -10.99 -22.81
N GLU A 124 -0.53 -12.22 -23.29
CA GLU A 124 -1.45 -12.76 -24.28
C GLU A 124 -2.85 -12.87 -23.67
N ARG A 125 -3.86 -12.51 -24.45
CA ARG A 125 -5.29 -12.53 -24.07
C ARG A 125 -5.65 -11.52 -22.97
N GLU A 126 -4.80 -10.53 -22.69
CA GLU A 126 -5.17 -9.39 -21.85
C GLU A 126 -6.01 -8.38 -22.62
N ALA A 127 -7.13 -7.97 -22.03
CA ALA A 127 -7.96 -6.90 -22.52
C ALA A 127 -8.42 -6.04 -21.34
N PHE A 128 -8.79 -4.79 -21.63
CA PHE A 128 -9.48 -3.97 -20.65
C PHE A 128 -10.85 -4.58 -20.33
N VAL A 129 -11.18 -4.63 -19.05
CA VAL A 129 -12.46 -5.17 -18.57
C VAL A 129 -13.50 -4.07 -18.32
N SER A 130 -13.07 -2.81 -18.16
CA SER A 130 -13.94 -1.65 -18.00
C SER A 130 -14.55 -1.20 -19.34
N ASP A 131 -15.85 -0.92 -19.33
CA ASP A 131 -16.54 -0.31 -20.47
C ASP A 131 -16.28 1.21 -20.57
N ASP A 132 -16.57 1.77 -21.74
CA ASP A 132 -16.36 3.19 -22.03
C ASP A 132 -17.26 4.11 -21.20
N GLU A 133 -18.44 3.64 -20.79
CA GLU A 133 -19.38 4.40 -19.96
C GLU A 133 -18.82 4.62 -18.54
N LEU A 134 -18.29 3.55 -17.94
CA LEU A 134 -17.62 3.61 -16.65
C LEU A 134 -16.40 4.52 -16.73
N LEU A 135 -15.57 4.38 -17.77
CA LEU A 135 -14.40 5.23 -17.95
C LEU A 135 -14.78 6.71 -18.10
N ALA A 136 -15.79 7.03 -18.91
CA ALA A 136 -16.31 8.38 -19.05
C ALA A 136 -16.84 8.94 -17.71
N ARG A 137 -17.52 8.11 -16.92
CA ARG A 137 -17.98 8.48 -15.58
C ARG A 137 -16.83 8.83 -14.65
N ILE A 138 -15.76 8.03 -14.63
CA ILE A 138 -14.58 8.30 -13.79
C ILE A 138 -13.85 9.57 -14.25
N ARG A 139 -13.73 9.82 -15.56
CA ARG A 139 -13.19 11.08 -16.09
C ARG A 139 -13.99 12.29 -15.58
N GLY A 140 -15.32 12.22 -15.59
CA GLY A 140 -16.18 13.27 -15.03
C GLY A 140 -16.00 13.48 -13.52
N HIS A 141 -15.66 12.43 -12.76
CA HIS A 141 -15.29 12.59 -11.34
C HIS A 141 -13.98 13.36 -11.18
N LEU A 142 -12.97 13.07 -12.02
CA LEU A 142 -11.70 13.81 -11.99
C LEU A 142 -11.90 15.30 -12.33
N GLU A 143 -12.73 15.61 -13.31
CA GLU A 143 -13.10 17.01 -13.64
C GLU A 143 -13.83 17.69 -12.47
N THR A 144 -14.72 16.96 -11.80
CA THR A 144 -15.43 17.47 -10.62
C THR A 144 -14.47 17.77 -9.47
N LEU A 145 -13.47 16.90 -9.23
CA LEU A 145 -12.44 17.13 -8.22
C LEU A 145 -11.56 18.34 -8.58
N ASP A 146 -11.20 18.48 -9.84
CA ASP A 146 -10.41 19.61 -10.36
C ASP A 146 -11.15 20.94 -10.12
N SER A 147 -12.44 21.01 -10.47
CA SER A 147 -13.28 22.19 -10.21
C SER A 147 -13.45 22.52 -8.72
N GLN A 148 -13.19 21.55 -7.85
CA GLN A 148 -13.23 21.70 -6.40
C GLN A 148 -11.86 22.05 -5.81
N GLY A 149 -10.83 22.26 -6.65
CA GLY A 149 -9.49 22.60 -6.23
C GLY A 149 -8.63 21.41 -5.83
N ILE A 150 -8.96 20.21 -6.31
CA ILE A 150 -8.21 18.95 -6.08
C ILE A 150 -7.73 18.44 -7.45
N SER A 151 -6.55 18.90 -7.90
CA SER A 151 -5.98 18.53 -9.20
C SER A 151 -5.05 17.34 -9.06
N LEU A 152 -5.49 16.17 -9.52
CA LEU A 152 -4.68 14.94 -9.55
C LEU A 152 -3.61 15.07 -10.63
N ASP A 153 -2.34 14.96 -10.24
CA ASP A 153 -1.20 15.16 -11.15
C ASP A 153 -0.11 14.08 -11.02
N GLY A 154 -0.39 13.00 -10.28
CA GLY A 154 0.51 11.85 -10.21
C GLY A 154 -0.20 10.57 -9.77
N VAL A 155 0.14 9.45 -10.40
CA VAL A 155 -0.21 8.09 -9.96
C VAL A 155 0.96 7.17 -10.27
N ARG A 156 1.45 6.41 -9.28
CA ARG A 156 2.57 5.48 -9.45
C ARG A 156 2.39 4.25 -8.60
N THR A 157 2.91 3.13 -9.07
CA THR A 157 2.89 1.82 -8.40
C THR A 157 4.30 1.30 -8.26
N TYR A 158 4.64 0.80 -7.08
CA TYR A 158 5.87 0.08 -6.80
C TYR A 158 5.54 -1.39 -6.51
N ARG A 159 6.21 -2.31 -7.21
CA ARG A 159 5.93 -3.75 -7.17
C ARG A 159 7.09 -4.49 -6.53
N VAL A 160 6.82 -5.22 -5.45
CA VAL A 160 7.75 -6.21 -4.88
C VAL A 160 7.28 -7.60 -5.30
N CYS A 161 7.99 -8.24 -6.22
CA CYS A 161 7.63 -9.57 -6.72
C CYS A 161 7.89 -10.66 -5.66
N THR A 162 7.32 -11.86 -5.86
CA THR A 162 7.51 -13.01 -4.96
C THR A 162 8.99 -13.33 -4.71
N GLY A 163 9.81 -13.34 -5.76
CA GLY A 163 11.25 -13.58 -5.66
C GLY A 163 11.95 -12.57 -4.77
N GLU A 164 11.60 -11.29 -4.92
CA GLU A 164 12.18 -10.21 -4.12
C GLU A 164 11.71 -10.26 -2.66
N LEU A 165 10.44 -10.53 -2.39
CA LEU A 165 9.93 -10.73 -1.03
C LEU A 165 10.68 -11.87 -0.32
N ASN A 166 10.89 -12.99 -1.01
CA ASN A 166 11.64 -14.13 -0.48
C ASN A 166 13.12 -13.80 -0.28
N ARG A 167 13.74 -13.02 -1.18
CA ARG A 167 15.12 -12.55 -1.03
C ARG A 167 15.29 -11.61 0.16
N LEU A 168 14.44 -10.59 0.28
CA LEU A 168 14.44 -9.63 1.38
C LEU A 168 14.28 -10.34 2.73
N ARG A 169 13.38 -11.31 2.79
CA ARG A 169 13.21 -12.14 3.98
C ARG A 169 14.48 -12.87 4.39
N LYS A 170 15.21 -13.47 3.44
CA LYS A 170 16.49 -14.14 3.72
C LYS A 170 17.55 -13.18 4.27
N LEU A 171 17.40 -11.88 4.01
CA LEU A 171 18.22 -10.80 4.58
C LEU A 171 17.68 -10.25 5.91
N GLY A 172 16.66 -10.88 6.51
CA GLY A 172 16.02 -10.43 7.75
C GLY A 172 15.04 -9.27 7.57
N ILE A 173 14.75 -8.84 6.34
CA ILE A 173 13.77 -7.80 6.04
C ILE A 173 12.40 -8.48 5.86
N ASN A 174 11.51 -8.31 6.84
CA ASN A 174 10.18 -8.90 6.77
C ASN A 174 9.27 -8.15 5.77
N ARG A 175 8.11 -8.75 5.45
CA ARG A 175 7.16 -8.19 4.47
C ARG A 175 6.61 -6.82 4.85
N PHE A 176 6.46 -6.52 6.15
CA PHE A 176 5.98 -5.22 6.61
C PHE A 176 7.03 -4.13 6.38
N SER A 177 8.31 -4.45 6.58
CA SER A 177 9.40 -3.54 6.20
C SER A 177 9.47 -3.36 4.69
N ALA A 178 9.29 -4.42 3.89
CA ALA A 178 9.25 -4.31 2.43
C ALA A 178 8.10 -3.42 1.93
N ASP A 179 6.93 -3.53 2.57
CA ASP A 179 5.76 -2.69 2.32
C ASP A 179 6.02 -1.22 2.65
N LEU A 180 6.49 -0.95 3.86
CA LEU A 180 6.92 0.38 4.29
C LEU A 180 7.94 0.99 3.31
N HIS A 181 8.95 0.23 2.91
CA HIS A 181 9.97 0.73 1.97
C HIS A 181 9.38 1.03 0.59
N GLY A 182 8.37 0.27 0.16
CA GLY A 182 7.61 0.60 -1.05
C GLY A 182 6.83 1.91 -0.93
N MET A 183 6.20 2.15 0.22
CA MET A 183 5.53 3.43 0.50
C MET A 183 6.52 4.59 0.49
N GLU A 184 7.67 4.43 1.14
CA GLU A 184 8.74 5.44 1.18
C GLU A 184 9.29 5.78 -0.20
N LYS A 185 9.52 4.78 -1.06
CA LYS A 185 9.93 4.99 -2.46
C LYS A 185 8.92 5.83 -3.24
N LEU A 186 7.62 5.58 -3.06
CA LEU A 186 6.58 6.36 -3.71
C LEU A 186 6.49 7.79 -3.17
N VAL A 187 6.59 7.98 -1.86
CA VAL A 187 6.64 9.31 -1.24
C VAL A 187 7.81 10.12 -1.82
N LEU A 188 8.99 9.52 -1.91
CA LEU A 188 10.16 10.15 -2.52
C LEU A 188 9.98 10.40 -4.02
N GLY A 189 9.34 9.47 -4.74
CA GLY A 189 9.05 9.61 -6.17
C GLY A 189 8.02 10.71 -6.49
N PHE A 190 7.27 11.19 -5.49
CA PHE A 190 6.28 12.25 -5.64
C PHE A 190 6.75 13.63 -5.19
N LEU A 191 8.00 13.77 -4.78
CA LEU A 191 8.54 15.05 -4.35
C LEU A 191 8.27 16.16 -5.38
N PRO A 192 8.06 17.40 -4.89
CA PRO A 192 7.97 18.55 -5.78
C PRO A 192 9.17 18.59 -6.72
N GLN A 193 8.97 19.12 -7.92
CA GLN A 193 10.06 19.36 -8.85
C GLN A 193 11.03 20.39 -8.24
N ASP A 194 12.30 20.34 -8.64
CA ASP A 194 13.35 21.19 -8.09
C ASP A 194 12.93 22.67 -8.10
N GLY A 195 13.01 23.31 -6.92
CA GLY A 195 12.70 24.73 -6.73
C GLY A 195 11.25 25.04 -6.36
N GLU A 196 10.32 24.08 -6.43
CA GLU A 196 8.94 24.29 -6.00
C GLU A 196 8.84 24.30 -4.46
N LYS A 197 8.57 25.48 -3.87
CA LYS A 197 8.37 25.65 -2.43
C LYS A 197 6.88 25.56 -2.09
N VAL A 198 6.37 24.33 -2.03
CA VAL A 198 4.99 24.04 -1.63
C VAL A 198 4.96 23.10 -0.44
N PRO A 199 4.01 23.24 0.51
CA PRO A 199 3.81 22.26 1.56
C PRO A 199 3.58 20.88 0.95
N PHE A 200 4.25 19.87 1.49
CA PHE A 200 4.13 18.48 1.05
C PHE A 200 3.70 17.60 2.22
N THR A 201 2.64 16.83 2.00
CA THR A 201 2.10 15.90 2.98
C THR A 201 1.79 14.56 2.32
N ALA A 202 2.31 13.47 2.90
CA ALA A 202 1.94 12.12 2.53
C ALA A 202 1.10 11.45 3.64
N THR A 203 0.01 10.79 3.24
CA THR A 203 -0.78 9.88 4.06
C THR A 203 -0.62 8.47 3.50
N CYS A 204 -0.10 7.57 4.31
CA CYS A 204 0.07 6.16 4.00
C CYS A 204 -0.92 5.33 4.82
N GLY A 205 -1.39 4.22 4.26
CA GLY A 205 -2.01 3.14 5.02
C GLY A 205 -1.06 2.65 6.13
N LYS A 206 -1.62 2.37 7.32
CA LYS A 206 -0.80 1.87 8.43
C LYS A 206 -0.39 0.41 8.18
N VAL A 207 0.90 0.20 7.99
CA VAL A 207 1.51 -1.12 7.84
C VAL A 207 1.39 -1.97 9.12
N GLY A 208 0.51 -2.96 9.10
CA GLY A 208 0.33 -3.93 10.18
C GLY A 208 0.08 -3.27 11.56
N GLY A 209 0.76 -3.79 12.60
CA GLY A 209 0.65 -3.28 13.97
C GLY A 209 1.69 -2.20 14.34
N MET A 210 2.43 -1.65 13.36
CA MET A 210 3.54 -0.75 13.64
C MET A 210 3.06 0.59 14.21
N ALA A 211 3.56 0.95 15.39
CA ALA A 211 3.30 2.26 16.00
C ALA A 211 4.47 3.24 15.86
N GLN A 212 5.71 2.72 15.73
CA GLN A 212 6.95 3.49 15.65
C GLN A 212 7.69 3.11 14.37
N TYR A 213 7.56 3.91 13.33
CA TYR A 213 8.11 3.64 11.99
C TYR A 213 9.58 4.03 11.86
N SER A 214 10.06 4.99 12.67
CA SER A 214 11.43 5.52 12.60
C SER A 214 12.52 4.45 12.61
N ARG A 215 12.29 3.35 13.35
CA ARG A 215 13.22 2.22 13.48
C ARG A 215 13.25 1.28 12.27
N PHE A 216 12.24 1.36 11.41
CA PHE A 216 12.05 0.49 10.25
C PHE A 216 12.26 1.22 8.92
N PHE A 217 12.50 2.54 8.95
CA PHE A 217 12.70 3.31 7.74
C PHE A 217 13.85 2.77 6.89
N GLY A 218 13.60 2.65 5.60
CA GLY A 218 14.58 2.22 4.61
C GLY A 218 15.03 3.42 3.77
N PRO A 219 14.40 3.68 2.61
CA PRO A 219 14.67 4.87 1.81
C PRO A 219 14.65 6.22 2.57
N LEU A 220 13.83 6.37 3.62
CA LEU A 220 13.79 7.55 4.49
C LEU A 220 14.76 7.46 5.68
N GLY A 221 15.39 6.31 5.95
CA GLY A 221 16.17 6.07 7.16
C GLY A 221 17.40 6.97 7.30
N GLY A 222 17.95 7.48 6.20
CA GLY A 222 19.06 8.44 6.19
C GLY A 222 18.63 9.90 6.39
N ARG A 223 17.34 10.21 6.50
CA ARG A 223 16.83 11.58 6.63
C ARG A 223 16.54 11.92 8.09
N LEU A 224 16.96 13.13 8.47
CA LEU A 224 16.58 13.71 9.75
C LEU A 224 15.06 13.83 9.82
N HIS A 225 14.50 13.50 10.98
CA HIS A 225 13.06 13.60 11.21
C HIS A 225 12.73 13.81 12.69
N THR A 226 11.55 14.34 12.93
CA THR A 226 10.96 14.49 14.26
C THR A 226 9.62 13.78 14.27
N ALA A 227 9.41 12.87 15.24
CA ALA A 227 8.10 12.27 15.47
C ALA A 227 7.12 13.34 15.97
N LEU A 228 6.01 13.54 15.26
CA LEU A 228 4.93 14.45 15.63
C LEU A 228 3.91 13.73 16.54
N CYS A 229 3.58 12.49 16.19
CA CYS A 229 2.78 11.59 17.04
C CYS A 229 3.09 10.13 16.71
N GLU A 230 2.96 9.24 17.69
CA GLU A 230 3.10 7.78 17.50
C GLU A 230 2.03 7.06 18.31
N THR A 231 0.89 6.79 17.67
CA THR A 231 -0.26 6.14 18.29
C THR A 231 -0.68 4.91 17.50
N ALA A 232 -1.58 4.12 18.09
CA ALA A 232 -2.19 2.98 17.40
C ALA A 232 -3.09 3.40 16.22
N ALA A 233 -3.59 4.64 16.22
CA ALA A 233 -4.45 5.15 15.14
C ALA A 233 -3.65 5.88 14.05
N GLU A 234 -2.60 6.60 14.44
CA GLU A 234 -1.83 7.47 13.57
C GLU A 234 -0.38 7.58 14.07
N SER A 235 0.57 7.45 13.16
CA SER A 235 1.99 7.77 13.39
C SER A 235 2.44 8.78 12.36
N ALA A 236 3.05 9.89 12.75
CA ALA A 236 3.42 10.94 11.81
C ALA A 236 4.76 11.58 12.15
N TYR A 237 5.48 11.98 11.10
CA TYR A 237 6.86 12.42 11.15
C TYR A 237 7.05 13.64 10.26
N SER A 238 7.71 14.66 10.80
CA SER A 238 8.19 15.81 10.04
C SER A 238 9.61 15.57 9.57
N PHE A 239 9.86 15.77 8.29
CA PHE A 239 11.16 15.63 7.64
C PHE A 239 11.57 16.99 7.06
N PRO A 240 12.67 17.61 7.54
CA PRO A 240 13.18 18.84 6.95
C PRO A 240 13.44 18.68 5.45
N GLY A 241 12.90 19.61 4.65
CA GLY A 241 13.03 19.60 3.18
C GLY A 241 12.17 18.57 2.45
N LEU A 242 11.37 17.77 3.15
CA LEU A 242 10.43 16.82 2.55
C LEU A 242 8.98 17.15 2.95
N GLY A 243 8.72 17.54 4.20
CA GLY A 243 7.36 17.79 4.70
C GLY A 243 6.91 16.73 5.71
N VAL A 244 5.60 16.44 5.75
CA VAL A 244 5.02 15.51 6.72
C VAL A 244 4.68 14.18 6.06
N VAL A 245 5.07 13.07 6.71
CA VAL A 245 4.64 11.71 6.33
C VAL A 245 3.87 11.12 7.50
N SER A 246 2.65 10.66 7.23
CA SER A 246 1.74 10.08 8.21
C SER A 246 1.32 8.67 7.81
N PHE A 247 1.13 7.80 8.80
CA PHE A 247 0.66 6.42 8.66
C PHE A 247 -0.63 6.29 9.45
N LEU A 248 -1.75 6.26 8.73
CA LEU A 248 -3.09 6.33 9.28
C LEU A 248 -3.78 4.98 9.17
N ARG A 249 -4.37 4.52 10.28
CA ARG A 249 -5.17 3.30 10.29
C ARG A 249 -6.50 3.53 9.58
N ASP A 250 -6.91 2.56 8.76
CA ASP A 250 -8.17 2.64 8.00
C ASP A 250 -8.19 3.88 7.06
N ALA A 251 -7.03 4.25 6.51
CA ALA A 251 -6.87 5.39 5.63
C ALA A 251 -7.60 5.19 4.29
N ASP A 252 -7.64 3.96 3.78
CA ASP A 252 -8.43 3.52 2.63
C ASP A 252 -9.95 3.72 2.80
N ALA A 253 -10.43 3.95 4.03
CA ALA A 253 -11.84 4.25 4.31
C ALA A 253 -12.09 5.73 4.65
N SER A 254 -11.05 6.56 4.76
CA SER A 254 -11.19 7.94 5.24
C SER A 254 -10.45 9.02 4.45
N ASP A 255 -9.40 8.66 3.70
CA ASP A 255 -8.61 9.56 2.85
C ASP A 255 -8.89 9.27 1.36
N PRO A 256 -9.44 10.24 0.61
CA PRO A 256 -9.71 10.07 -0.82
C PRO A 256 -8.51 9.69 -1.71
N LEU A 257 -7.31 10.17 -1.42
CA LEU A 257 -6.13 9.84 -2.21
C LEU A 257 -5.65 8.42 -1.90
N VAL A 258 -5.74 8.00 -0.63
CA VAL A 258 -5.46 6.61 -0.23
C VAL A 258 -6.51 5.66 -0.80
N MET A 259 -7.80 6.04 -0.81
CA MET A 259 -8.86 5.28 -1.50
C MET A 259 -8.52 5.03 -2.97
N MET A 260 -8.11 6.08 -3.71
CA MET A 260 -7.73 5.95 -5.12
C MET A 260 -6.51 5.05 -5.28
N ALA A 261 -5.48 5.23 -4.44
CA ALA A 261 -4.30 4.39 -4.42
C ALA A 261 -4.66 2.91 -4.20
N SER A 262 -5.54 2.62 -3.24
CA SER A 262 -6.02 1.27 -2.93
C SER A 262 -6.74 0.61 -4.12
N LEU A 263 -7.63 1.35 -4.80
CA LEU A 263 -8.37 0.84 -5.96
C LEU A 263 -7.44 0.53 -7.14
N VAL A 264 -6.52 1.45 -7.45
CA VAL A 264 -5.54 1.26 -8.53
C VAL A 264 -4.58 0.12 -8.20
N GLY A 265 -4.06 0.07 -6.98
CA GLY A 265 -3.16 -0.99 -6.54
C GLY A 265 -3.81 -2.36 -6.54
N LYS A 266 -5.10 -2.44 -6.19
CA LYS A 266 -5.88 -3.68 -6.31
C LYS A 266 -6.02 -4.13 -7.76
N TYR A 267 -6.35 -3.22 -8.68
CA TYR A 267 -6.36 -3.54 -10.11
C TYR A 267 -5.00 -4.07 -10.58
N VAL A 268 -3.90 -3.37 -10.26
CA VAL A 268 -2.55 -3.80 -10.66
C VAL A 268 -2.21 -5.17 -10.08
N ARG A 269 -2.57 -5.45 -8.83
CA ARG A 269 -2.38 -6.76 -8.22
C ARG A 269 -3.15 -7.85 -8.98
N GLU A 270 -4.44 -7.64 -9.25
CA GLU A 270 -5.27 -8.62 -9.96
C GLU A 270 -4.81 -8.83 -11.40
N LEU A 271 -4.36 -7.76 -12.09
CA LEU A 271 -3.71 -7.87 -13.40
C LEU A 271 -2.50 -8.81 -13.33
N LEU A 272 -1.57 -8.56 -12.41
CA LEU A 272 -0.34 -9.34 -12.28
C LEU A 272 -0.59 -10.78 -11.80
N MET A 273 -1.59 -11.01 -10.94
CA MET A 273 -2.04 -12.35 -10.57
C MET A 273 -2.66 -13.08 -11.75
N GLY A 274 -3.47 -12.38 -12.56
CA GLY A 274 -4.06 -12.90 -13.78
C GLY A 274 -3.01 -13.34 -14.80
N ARG A 275 -1.89 -12.62 -14.93
CA ARG A 275 -0.75 -13.02 -15.76
C ARG A 275 -0.15 -14.35 -15.33
N ILE A 276 0.11 -14.49 -14.03
CA ILE A 276 0.65 -15.73 -13.45
C ILE A 276 -0.33 -16.88 -13.72
N ALA A 277 -1.62 -16.68 -13.46
CA ALA A 277 -2.63 -17.70 -13.70
C ALA A 277 -2.70 -18.13 -15.18
N ARG A 278 -2.85 -17.17 -16.10
CA ARG A 278 -2.96 -17.43 -17.54
C ARG A 278 -1.70 -18.05 -18.15
N PHE A 279 -0.53 -17.76 -17.60
CA PHE A 279 0.72 -18.37 -18.06
C PHE A 279 0.72 -19.89 -17.85
N TYR A 280 0.14 -20.37 -16.75
CA TYR A 280 0.10 -21.81 -16.44
C TYR A 280 -1.17 -22.51 -16.92
N LEU A 281 -2.26 -21.77 -17.12
CA LEU A 281 -3.55 -22.33 -17.53
C LEU A 281 -3.69 -22.26 -19.06
N ALA A 282 -3.83 -23.42 -19.68
CA ALA A 282 -3.93 -23.56 -21.15
C ALA A 282 -5.28 -23.11 -21.74
N GLY A 283 -6.10 -22.32 -21.02
CA GLY A 283 -7.43 -21.89 -21.46
C GLY A 283 -8.09 -20.90 -20.50
N ASP A 284 -9.29 -20.46 -20.86
CA ASP A 284 -10.10 -19.54 -20.04
C ASP A 284 -10.83 -20.34 -18.96
N THR A 285 -10.17 -20.55 -17.83
CA THR A 285 -10.81 -21.14 -16.65
C THR A 285 -11.56 -20.06 -15.88
N ALA A 286 -12.82 -20.32 -15.50
CA ALA A 286 -13.61 -19.39 -14.71
C ALA A 286 -13.05 -19.12 -13.30
N ASP A 287 -12.28 -20.06 -12.74
CA ASP A 287 -11.76 -20.00 -11.37
C ASP A 287 -10.28 -19.67 -11.34
N LEU A 288 -9.94 -18.41 -11.59
CA LEU A 288 -8.58 -17.91 -11.40
C LEU A 288 -8.21 -17.89 -9.89
N PRO A 289 -6.97 -18.26 -9.53
CA PRO A 289 -6.52 -18.21 -8.14
C PRO A 289 -6.50 -16.78 -7.62
N SER A 290 -7.01 -16.57 -6.40
CA SER A 290 -6.92 -15.25 -5.75
C SER A 290 -5.48 -14.88 -5.37
N GLY A 291 -4.62 -15.90 -5.25
CA GLY A 291 -3.25 -15.79 -4.73
C GLY A 291 -3.18 -15.77 -3.20
N TYR A 292 -4.30 -15.82 -2.49
CA TYR A 292 -4.34 -15.93 -1.02
C TYR A 292 -4.35 -17.38 -0.54
N HIS A 293 -4.46 -17.57 0.77
CA HIS A 293 -4.53 -18.89 1.41
C HIS A 293 -5.95 -19.48 1.32
N ASP A 294 -6.42 -19.73 0.11
CA ASP A 294 -7.73 -20.33 -0.18
C ASP A 294 -7.60 -21.66 -0.94
N PRO A 295 -8.67 -22.48 -1.00
CA PRO A 295 -8.65 -23.77 -1.69
C PRO A 295 -8.33 -23.68 -3.19
N VAL A 296 -8.85 -22.67 -3.90
CA VAL A 296 -8.62 -22.49 -5.35
C VAL A 296 -7.15 -22.21 -5.61
N THR A 297 -6.56 -21.31 -4.84
CA THR A 297 -5.11 -21.03 -4.92
C THR A 297 -4.28 -22.28 -4.58
N SER A 298 -4.72 -23.10 -3.61
CA SER A 298 -3.99 -24.31 -3.24
C SER A 298 -4.01 -25.36 -4.35
N ILE A 299 -5.18 -25.60 -4.94
CA ILE A 299 -5.34 -26.48 -6.11
C ILE A 299 -4.48 -25.98 -7.27
N PHE A 300 -4.48 -24.67 -7.53
CA PHE A 300 -3.64 -24.07 -8.57
C PHE A 300 -2.14 -24.32 -8.34
N VAL A 301 -1.64 -24.18 -7.12
CA VAL A 301 -0.22 -24.46 -6.81
C VAL A 301 0.14 -25.91 -7.12
N ASP A 302 -0.72 -26.85 -6.74
CA ASP A 302 -0.49 -28.28 -6.90
C ASP A 302 -0.57 -28.69 -8.38
N GLN A 303 -1.60 -28.23 -9.09
CA GLN A 303 -1.83 -28.53 -10.51
C GLN A 303 -0.75 -27.96 -11.42
N THR A 304 -0.17 -26.81 -11.06
CA THR A 304 0.89 -26.17 -11.88
C THR A 304 2.28 -26.76 -11.65
N LEU A 305 2.47 -27.61 -10.64
CA LEU A 305 3.79 -28.18 -10.30
C LEU A 305 4.47 -28.91 -11.48
N PRO A 306 3.81 -29.78 -12.27
CA PRO A 306 4.45 -30.45 -13.40
C PRO A 306 4.92 -29.46 -14.47
N VAL A 307 4.11 -28.45 -14.78
CA VAL A 307 4.45 -27.41 -15.76
C VAL A 307 5.61 -26.55 -15.25
N ARG A 308 5.59 -26.14 -13.98
CA ARG A 308 6.68 -25.38 -13.36
C ARG A 308 8.00 -26.13 -13.41
N ARG A 309 7.99 -27.44 -13.14
CA ARG A 309 9.18 -28.30 -13.27
C ARG A 309 9.66 -28.39 -14.71
N SER A 310 8.76 -28.61 -15.66
CA SER A 310 9.10 -28.68 -17.09
C SER A 310 9.70 -27.38 -17.62
N LEU A 311 9.26 -26.23 -17.11
CA LEU A 311 9.75 -24.91 -17.50
C LEU A 311 10.92 -24.42 -16.65
N ALA A 312 11.40 -25.23 -15.69
CA ALA A 312 12.45 -24.89 -14.74
C ALA A 312 12.19 -23.55 -14.00
N ILE A 313 10.94 -23.32 -13.59
CA ILE A 313 10.55 -22.14 -12.82
C ILE A 313 11.21 -22.21 -11.44
N VAL A 314 11.89 -21.14 -11.05
CA VAL A 314 12.45 -21.00 -9.71
C VAL A 314 11.31 -20.91 -8.70
N ASP A 315 11.19 -21.89 -7.79
CA ASP A 315 10.08 -21.96 -6.82
C ASP A 315 9.94 -20.67 -5.99
N ALA A 316 11.08 -20.09 -5.59
CA ALA A 316 11.11 -18.83 -4.85
C ALA A 316 10.56 -17.62 -5.64
N CYS A 317 10.41 -17.72 -6.96
CA CYS A 317 9.75 -16.70 -7.78
C CYS A 317 8.25 -16.98 -7.99
N PHE A 318 7.76 -18.17 -7.64
CA PHE A 318 6.36 -18.55 -7.79
C PHE A 318 5.58 -18.36 -6.49
N GLU A 319 6.03 -19.00 -5.40
CA GLU A 319 5.36 -18.99 -4.10
C GLU A 319 6.17 -18.24 -3.04
N ARG A 320 5.49 -17.46 -2.19
CA ARG A 320 6.15 -16.77 -1.08
C ARG A 320 6.49 -17.74 0.05
N ASP A 321 7.68 -17.58 0.61
CA ASP A 321 8.15 -18.33 1.76
C ASP A 321 7.21 -18.07 2.94
N ARG A 322 6.72 -19.13 3.59
CA ARG A 322 5.86 -19.02 4.79
C ARG A 322 6.65 -18.49 5.95
N GLU A 323 6.18 -17.46 6.65
CA GLU A 323 6.79 -17.04 7.93
C GLU A 323 6.89 -18.28 8.81
N LEU A 324 8.12 -18.69 9.11
CA LEU A 324 8.31 -19.66 10.19
C LEU A 324 7.78 -18.92 11.40
N LYS A 325 6.79 -19.49 12.09
CA LYS A 325 6.49 -19.01 13.43
C LYS A 325 7.78 -19.21 14.20
N GLU A 326 8.56 -18.15 14.36
CA GLU A 326 9.64 -18.13 15.33
C GLU A 326 9.00 -18.63 16.62
N ALA A 327 9.58 -19.69 17.18
CA ALA A 327 9.27 -20.04 18.56
C ALA A 327 9.37 -18.75 19.35
N LYS A 328 8.37 -18.46 20.18
CA LYS A 328 8.33 -17.25 20.98
C LYS A 328 9.53 -17.22 21.94
N ASP A 329 10.69 -16.82 21.46
CA ASP A 329 11.77 -16.35 22.30
C ASP A 329 11.35 -14.95 22.71
N GLU A 330 10.76 -14.89 23.89
CA GLU A 330 10.54 -13.63 24.60
C GLU A 330 11.85 -12.83 24.57
N PRO A 331 11.84 -11.55 24.17
CA PRO A 331 13.01 -10.72 24.35
C PRO A 331 13.38 -10.72 25.84
N PRO A 332 14.69 -10.77 26.20
CA PRO A 332 15.10 -10.93 27.57
C PRO A 332 14.45 -9.82 28.41
N LEU A 333 13.60 -10.24 29.34
CA LEU A 333 12.99 -9.39 30.33
C LEU A 333 14.07 -8.47 30.91
N ALA A 334 13.94 -7.18 30.61
CA ALA A 334 14.68 -6.14 31.29
C ALA A 334 14.62 -6.42 32.79
N LEU A 335 15.80 -6.55 33.41
CA LEU A 335 15.97 -6.74 34.84
C LEU A 335 15.03 -5.79 35.59
N LYS A 336 13.94 -6.36 36.12
CA LYS A 336 13.02 -5.64 37.00
C LYS A 336 13.84 -5.22 38.22
N SER A 337 14.18 -3.95 38.29
CA SER A 337 14.67 -3.33 39.51
C SER A 337 13.61 -3.58 40.60
N LYS A 338 14.00 -4.38 41.60
CA LYS A 338 13.14 -4.68 42.76
C LYS A 338 12.79 -3.36 43.45
N LYS A 339 11.57 -2.88 43.26
CA LYS A 339 10.96 -1.88 44.15
C LYS A 339 10.95 -2.49 45.56
N LYS A 340 11.83 -1.99 46.42
CA LYS A 340 11.89 -2.29 47.84
C LYS A 340 10.56 -1.80 48.46
N LYS A 341 9.69 -2.72 48.85
CA LYS A 341 8.50 -2.43 49.66
C LYS A 341 8.97 -1.83 50.99
N THR A 342 8.68 -0.56 51.21
CA THR A 342 8.70 0.04 52.54
C THR A 342 7.48 -0.47 53.32
N THR A 343 7.76 -1.19 54.40
CA THR A 343 6.79 -1.66 55.40
C THR A 343 6.27 -0.47 56.22
N PRO A 344 4.97 -0.39 56.55
CA PRO A 344 4.49 0.56 57.54
C PRO A 344 4.84 0.10 58.96
N ALA A 345 5.19 1.05 59.82
CA ALA A 345 5.52 0.84 61.23
C ALA A 345 4.29 0.35 62.04
N PRO A 346 4.49 -0.48 63.09
CA PRO A 346 3.41 -0.92 63.95
C PRO A 346 3.00 0.18 64.94
N SER A 347 1.69 0.34 65.09
CA SER A 347 1.06 1.19 66.11
C SER A 347 1.20 0.56 67.50
N SER A 348 1.93 1.21 68.39
CA SER A 348 1.98 0.88 69.82
C SER A 348 0.90 1.64 70.58
N GLY A 349 -0.02 0.86 71.17
CA GLY A 349 -0.63 0.98 72.51
C GLY A 349 -0.93 2.36 73.12
N GLN A 350 -2.20 2.51 73.50
CA GLN A 350 -2.68 3.41 74.55
C GLN A 350 -2.03 3.10 75.91
N GLU A 351 -1.76 4.13 76.71
CA GLU A 351 -2.31 4.24 78.08
C GLU A 351 -2.08 5.65 78.66
N SER A 352 -2.99 6.06 79.53
CA SER A 352 -3.18 7.38 80.16
C SER A 352 -2.13 7.70 81.24
N LEU A 353 -2.01 8.98 81.65
CA LEU A 353 -2.12 9.44 83.05
C LEU A 353 -1.72 10.93 83.19
N PHE A 354 -2.70 11.74 83.61
CA PHE A 354 -2.66 12.93 84.50
C PHE A 354 -1.91 14.23 84.16
N GLU A 355 -2.66 15.30 84.47
CA GLU A 355 -2.38 16.75 84.67
C GLU A 355 -2.01 17.63 83.47
#